data_AF-A0A428QLG1-F1
#
_entry.id   AF-A0A428QLG1-F1
#
_cell.length_a   1.000
_cell.length_b   1.000
_cell.length_c   1.000
_cell.angle_alpha   90.00
_cell.angle_beta   90.00
_cell.angle_gamma   90.00
#
_symmetry.space_group_name_H-M   'P 1'
#
loop_
_entity.id
_entity.type
_entity.pdbx_description
1 polymer ?
#
loop_
_entity_poly.entity_id
_entity_poly.type
_entity_poly.pdbx_seq_one_letter_code
_entity_poly.pdbx_strand_id
1 'polypeptide(L)'
;MVSYKNSPIVRSRLFPTPEEERDASVSWAQDQRNWKPFPGEFYVGHVDVPLLRTWDRMSGSQPDEDGHMFARNREQRLHTDEVRRDTLELHLNHSNWAVKTPYISFQASEQGLRKLADLRKIRGRSMQRITVIDPEVRLRAGWPVLSVGEEMRHYGITQDVYRYPPREHDDHYVCLWRVEKEEIVGHWLWDDLSQNPDWYNTVILPAFRQFRRERRQREQQEQQRVEQERQRALVESRLDDILGAMGALGLSDAVAGPSSKDLAGQSTQEDEQSNDSGIGSDDEQEGTIVRAML
;
A
#
# COMPACT_ATOMS: atom_id res chain seq x y z
N MET A 1 -14.52 -3.65 13.88
CA MET A 1 -13.46 -2.79 14.45
C MET A 1 -12.19 -3.11 13.67
N VAL A 2 -11.59 -2.14 12.98
CA VAL A 2 -10.37 -2.37 12.18
C VAL A 2 -9.21 -2.59 13.17
N SER A 3 -8.47 -3.68 13.03
CA SER A 3 -7.31 -4.00 13.88
C SER A 3 -6.05 -3.43 13.22
N TYR A 4 -5.32 -2.58 13.94
CA TYR A 4 -4.13 -1.87 13.46
C TYR A 4 -2.87 -2.54 14.00
N LYS A 5 -1.86 -2.70 13.15
CA LYS A 5 -0.60 -3.35 13.52
C LYS A 5 0.37 -2.33 14.14
N ASN A 6 1.07 -2.73 15.20
CA ASN A 6 2.25 -2.02 15.66
C ASN A 6 3.46 -2.48 14.84
N SER A 7 4.04 -1.59 14.03
CA SER A 7 5.26 -1.90 13.27
C SER A 7 6.49 -1.82 14.19
N PRO A 8 7.25 -2.91 14.40
CA PRO A 8 8.46 -2.89 15.22
C PRO A 8 9.52 -1.92 14.69
N ILE A 9 9.59 -1.77 13.37
CA ILE A 9 10.51 -0.84 12.69
C ILE A 9 10.14 0.60 13.00
N VAL A 10 8.85 0.94 12.94
CA VAL A 10 8.37 2.28 13.28
C VAL A 10 8.65 2.56 14.76
N ARG A 11 8.39 1.58 15.64
CA ARG A 11 8.68 1.71 17.07
C ARG A 11 10.16 1.98 17.34
N SER A 12 11.08 1.18 16.80
CA SER A 12 12.51 1.35 17.09
C SER A 12 13.10 2.65 16.54
N ARG A 13 12.48 3.24 15.53
CA ARG A 13 12.96 4.48 14.90
C ARG A 13 12.36 5.75 15.47
N LEU A 14 11.14 5.71 15.98
CA LEU A 14 10.45 6.89 16.54
C LEU A 14 10.60 7.03 18.04
N PHE A 15 10.93 5.94 18.73
CA PHE A 15 10.94 5.91 20.17
C PHE A 15 12.34 5.58 20.69
N PRO A 16 12.70 6.11 21.87
CA PRO A 16 13.83 5.63 22.62
C PRO A 16 13.72 4.14 22.92
N THR A 17 14.87 3.50 23.09
CA THR A 17 14.95 2.18 23.72
C THR A 17 14.68 2.30 25.23
N PRO A 18 14.32 1.21 25.92
CA PRO A 18 14.18 1.23 27.39
C PRO A 18 15.44 1.64 28.14
N GLU A 19 16.62 1.53 27.51
CA GLU A 19 17.88 2.02 28.05
C GLU A 19 18.00 3.54 27.92
N GLU A 20 17.61 4.08 26.78
CA GLU A 20 17.59 5.52 26.49
C GLU A 20 16.53 6.27 27.32
N GLU A 21 15.36 5.66 27.58
CA GLU A 21 14.31 6.27 28.43
C GLU A 21 14.76 6.54 29.88
N ARG A 22 15.83 5.89 30.34
CA ARG A 22 16.40 6.12 31.69
C ARG A 22 17.31 7.35 31.76
N ASP A 23 17.67 7.92 30.62
CA ASP A 23 18.45 9.15 30.54
C ASP A 23 17.51 10.37 30.53
N ALA A 24 17.39 11.01 31.69
CA ALA A 24 16.55 12.19 31.89
C ALA A 24 17.15 13.49 31.31
N SER A 25 18.35 13.44 30.73
CA SER A 25 19.01 14.62 30.14
C SER A 25 18.51 14.97 28.73
N VAL A 26 17.75 14.07 28.10
CA VAL A 26 17.24 14.23 26.73
C VAL A 26 15.77 14.62 26.77
N SER A 27 15.41 15.72 26.10
CA SER A 27 14.03 16.07 25.82
C SER A 27 13.48 15.11 24.76
N TRP A 28 12.94 13.98 25.21
CA TRP A 28 12.32 13.00 24.33
C TRP A 28 11.06 13.59 23.69
N ALA A 29 10.87 13.31 22.40
CA ALA A 29 9.67 13.74 21.65
C ALA A 29 8.35 13.21 22.24
N GLN A 30 8.43 12.31 23.22
CA GLN A 30 7.31 11.66 23.88
C GLN A 30 6.46 12.63 24.72
N ASP A 31 7.05 13.71 25.26
CA ASP A 31 6.38 14.55 26.26
C ASP A 31 5.39 15.58 25.66
N GLN A 32 5.46 15.85 24.35
CA GLN A 32 4.60 16.84 23.69
C GLN A 32 3.96 16.39 22.38
N ARG A 33 4.60 15.50 21.59
CA ARG A 33 4.01 15.04 20.32
C ARG A 33 4.53 13.67 19.87
N ASN A 34 3.78 12.66 20.27
CA ASN A 34 4.11 11.29 19.93
C ASN A 34 3.46 10.90 18.59
N TRP A 35 4.27 10.67 17.55
CA TRP A 35 3.83 10.14 16.26
C TRP A 35 3.33 8.68 16.42
N LYS A 36 2.17 8.51 17.06
CA LYS A 36 1.58 7.21 17.32
C LYS A 36 1.06 6.61 16.02
N PRO A 37 1.25 5.29 15.81
CA PRO A 37 0.89 4.64 14.55
C PRO A 37 -0.61 4.62 14.23
N PHE A 38 -1.55 4.70 15.19
CA PHE A 38 -3.01 4.95 14.98
C PHE A 38 -3.86 4.84 16.30
N PRO A 39 -5.12 5.36 16.38
CA PRO A 39 -5.59 6.65 15.88
C PRO A 39 -5.23 7.69 16.93
N GLY A 40 -3.98 8.17 16.89
CA GLY A 40 -3.64 9.40 17.58
C GLY A 40 -4.11 10.59 16.74
N GLU A 41 -4.19 11.77 17.36
CA GLU A 41 -4.63 13.07 16.83
C GLU A 41 -3.83 13.60 15.60
N PHE A 42 -3.02 12.78 14.94
CA PHE A 42 -1.91 13.24 14.09
C PHE A 42 -1.99 12.78 12.63
N TYR A 43 -3.02 12.03 12.24
CA TYR A 43 -3.44 12.03 10.86
C TYR A 43 -4.30 13.29 10.63
N VAL A 44 -3.65 14.37 10.21
CA VAL A 44 -4.32 15.68 9.95
C VAL A 44 -4.76 15.80 8.47
N GLY A 45 -4.72 14.70 7.72
CA GLY A 45 -5.27 14.61 6.37
C GLY A 45 -6.70 14.05 6.37
N HIS A 46 -7.33 14.01 5.20
CA HIS A 46 -8.53 13.19 4.99
C HIS A 46 -8.10 11.85 4.38
N VAL A 47 -8.38 10.72 5.07
CA VAL A 47 -7.96 9.39 4.61
C VAL A 47 -8.57 9.10 3.26
N ASP A 48 -9.69 9.74 2.95
CA ASP A 48 -10.41 9.62 1.70
C ASP A 48 -9.80 10.40 0.52
N VAL A 49 -8.65 11.03 0.73
CA VAL A 49 -7.91 11.74 -0.31
C VAL A 49 -6.61 10.97 -0.64
N PRO A 50 -6.37 10.63 -1.92
CA PRO A 50 -5.12 10.00 -2.32
C PRO A 50 -3.94 10.96 -2.16
N LEU A 51 -2.76 10.42 -1.86
CA LEU A 51 -1.52 11.19 -1.85
C LEU A 51 -0.78 11.01 -3.18
N LEU A 52 -0.34 12.13 -3.75
CA LEU A 52 0.19 12.23 -5.10
C LEU A 52 1.66 12.62 -5.06
N ARG A 53 2.52 11.97 -5.85
CA ARG A 53 3.94 12.32 -5.95
C ARG A 53 4.39 12.35 -7.39
N THR A 54 4.88 13.53 -7.80
CA THR A 54 5.65 13.68 -9.04
C THR A 54 7.10 13.24 -8.82
N TRP A 55 7.63 12.43 -9.73
CA TRP A 55 9.03 12.03 -9.79
C TRP A 55 9.52 11.89 -11.23
N ASP A 56 10.84 11.84 -11.39
CA ASP A 56 11.56 11.67 -12.65
C ASP A 56 12.96 11.13 -12.32
N ARG A 57 13.83 10.96 -13.32
CA ARG A 57 15.18 10.40 -13.15
C ARG A 57 16.06 11.11 -12.12
N MET A 58 15.81 12.39 -11.83
CA MET A 58 16.56 13.21 -10.86
C MET A 58 15.94 13.15 -9.45
N SER A 59 14.87 12.38 -9.25
CA SER A 59 14.20 12.29 -7.96
C SER A 59 14.89 11.27 -7.05
N GLY A 60 15.11 11.63 -5.78
CA GLY A 60 15.82 10.75 -4.84
C GLY A 60 14.99 9.55 -4.31
N SER A 61 13.67 9.56 -4.50
CA SER A 61 12.76 8.47 -4.10
C SER A 61 11.83 8.17 -5.26
N GLN A 62 12.15 7.10 -5.97
CA GLN A 62 11.43 6.53 -7.12
C GLN A 62 11.03 5.09 -6.74
N PRO A 63 9.98 4.52 -7.35
CA PRO A 63 9.72 3.08 -7.27
C PRO A 63 10.94 2.29 -7.77
N ASP A 64 11.31 1.24 -7.06
CA ASP A 64 12.29 0.26 -7.51
C ASP A 64 11.64 -0.84 -8.37
N GLU A 65 12.41 -1.86 -8.74
CA GLU A 65 11.96 -2.98 -9.58
C GLU A 65 10.81 -3.78 -8.94
N ASP A 66 10.80 -3.84 -7.61
CA ASP A 66 9.77 -4.52 -6.82
C ASP A 66 8.54 -3.62 -6.56
N GLY A 67 8.60 -2.35 -6.98
CA GLY A 67 7.54 -1.36 -6.83
C GLY A 67 7.51 -0.65 -5.47
N HIS A 68 8.52 -0.83 -4.62
CA HIS A 68 8.62 -0.10 -3.36
C HIS A 68 9.28 1.27 -3.59
N MET A 69 8.92 2.28 -2.80
CA MET A 69 9.64 3.56 -2.80
C MET A 69 10.37 3.74 -1.48
N PHE A 70 11.60 4.20 -1.54
CA PHE A 70 12.41 4.40 -0.33
C PHE A 70 12.87 5.84 -0.17
N ALA A 71 12.88 6.30 1.07
CA ALA A 71 13.53 7.55 1.43
C ALA A 71 15.03 7.43 1.20
N ARG A 72 15.68 8.58 0.96
CA ARG A 72 17.13 8.61 0.73
C ARG A 72 17.91 8.16 1.96
N ASN A 73 17.39 8.41 3.16
CA ASN A 73 17.91 7.88 4.41
C ASN A 73 16.89 6.91 5.03
N ARG A 74 17.10 5.61 4.82
CA ARG A 74 16.17 4.56 5.26
C ARG A 74 16.25 4.27 6.75
N GLU A 75 17.32 4.67 7.43
CA GLU A 75 17.66 4.20 8.79
C GLU A 75 17.63 5.32 9.83
N GLN A 76 17.54 6.59 9.40
CA GLN A 76 17.47 7.74 10.31
C GLN A 76 16.39 7.53 11.37
N ARG A 77 16.83 7.50 12.63
CA ARG A 77 15.93 7.56 13.78
C ARG A 77 15.43 8.99 13.96
N LEU A 78 14.23 9.13 14.48
CA LEU A 78 13.49 10.37 14.70
C LEU A 78 12.93 10.36 16.14
N HIS A 79 13.80 10.07 17.11
CA HIS A 79 13.42 9.79 18.51
C HIS A 79 13.40 11.03 19.41
N THR A 80 14.00 12.15 18.99
CA THR A 80 13.92 13.45 19.68
C THR A 80 13.25 14.50 18.79
N ASP A 81 12.68 15.53 19.41
CA ASP A 81 12.09 16.67 18.69
C ASP A 81 13.13 17.44 17.89
N GLU A 82 14.34 17.58 18.42
CA GLU A 82 15.48 18.21 17.75
C GLU A 82 15.81 17.50 16.45
N VAL A 83 15.96 16.17 16.48
CA VAL A 83 16.24 15.40 15.26
C VAL A 83 15.09 15.49 14.25
N ARG A 84 13.83 15.52 14.72
CA ARG A 84 12.66 15.69 13.84
C ARG A 84 12.65 17.06 13.18
N ARG A 85 12.84 18.13 13.96
CA ARG A 85 12.92 19.51 13.46
C ARG A 85 14.06 19.65 12.45
N ASP A 86 15.27 19.29 12.84
CA ASP A 86 16.48 19.51 12.03
C ASP A 86 16.39 18.72 10.71
N THR A 87 15.94 17.47 10.77
CA THR A 87 15.78 16.66 9.54
C THR A 87 14.63 17.15 8.66
N LEU A 88 13.57 17.73 9.23
CA LEU A 88 12.48 18.35 8.48
C LEU A 88 12.94 19.63 7.78
N GLU A 89 13.64 20.53 8.46
CA GLU A 89 14.24 21.73 7.85
C GLU A 89 15.18 21.37 6.70
N LEU A 90 16.02 20.36 6.90
CA LEU A 90 16.88 19.81 5.86
C LEU A 90 16.09 19.24 4.67
N HIS A 91 14.95 18.59 4.93
CA HIS A 91 14.09 18.03 3.89
C HIS A 91 13.43 19.13 3.04
N LEU A 92 13.02 20.22 3.67
CA LEU A 92 12.41 21.38 3.00
C LEU A 92 13.43 22.15 2.15
N ASN A 93 14.72 22.08 2.49
CA ASN A 93 15.80 22.60 1.67
C ASN A 93 16.09 21.71 0.44
N HIS A 94 15.22 21.77 -0.57
CA HIS A 94 15.34 21.00 -1.80
C HIS A 94 16.55 21.38 -2.68
N SER A 95 17.33 22.41 -2.33
CA SER A 95 18.62 22.72 -2.95
C SER A 95 19.78 21.93 -2.33
N ASN A 96 19.65 21.45 -1.10
CA ASN A 96 20.69 20.66 -0.45
C ASN A 96 20.51 19.16 -0.70
N TRP A 97 21.13 18.66 -1.77
CA TRP A 97 21.10 17.24 -2.09
C TRP A 97 22.17 16.42 -1.34
N ALA A 98 23.12 17.05 -0.66
CA ALA A 98 24.19 16.35 0.04
C ALA A 98 23.67 15.56 1.26
N VAL A 99 22.64 16.10 1.93
CA VAL A 99 22.06 15.47 3.11
C VAL A 99 20.87 14.60 2.72
N LYS A 100 20.87 13.35 3.19
CA LYS A 100 19.80 12.39 2.96
C LYS A 100 18.81 12.44 4.12
N THR A 101 17.52 12.50 3.83
CA THR A 101 16.45 12.59 4.83
C THR A 101 15.52 11.36 4.79
N PRO A 102 14.81 11.04 5.90
CA PRO A 102 13.90 9.90 5.96
C PRO A 102 12.52 10.14 5.36
N TYR A 103 12.28 11.29 4.74
CA TYR A 103 10.98 11.68 4.22
C TYR A 103 10.85 11.42 2.71
N ILE A 104 9.67 10.96 2.29
CA ILE A 104 9.22 10.91 0.90
C ILE A 104 8.04 11.87 0.78
N SER A 105 8.20 12.93 -0.01
CA SER A 105 7.19 13.98 -0.17
C SER A 105 6.05 13.58 -1.10
N PHE A 106 4.83 13.94 -0.70
CA PHE A 106 3.59 13.82 -1.45
C PHE A 106 2.78 15.12 -1.35
N GLN A 107 1.78 15.26 -2.21
CA GLN A 107 0.79 16.33 -2.25
C GLN A 107 -0.60 15.72 -2.09
N ALA A 108 -1.47 16.34 -1.31
CA ALA A 108 -2.89 15.96 -1.23
C ALA A 108 -3.75 16.73 -2.25
N SER A 109 -3.26 17.87 -2.73
CA SER A 109 -3.96 18.77 -3.66
C SER A 109 -3.56 18.53 -5.11
N GLU A 110 -4.56 18.46 -6.00
CA GLU A 110 -4.36 18.46 -7.46
C GLU A 110 -3.55 19.69 -7.90
N GLN A 111 -3.94 20.87 -7.41
CA GLN A 111 -3.30 22.13 -7.77
C GLN A 111 -1.83 22.16 -7.31
N GLY A 112 -1.56 21.65 -6.10
CA GLY A 112 -0.21 21.51 -5.57
C GLY A 112 0.67 20.60 -6.43
N LEU A 113 0.15 19.43 -6.82
CA LEU A 113 0.84 18.52 -7.73
C LEU A 113 1.11 19.15 -9.10
N ARG A 114 0.10 19.78 -9.71
CA ARG A 114 0.20 20.43 -11.02
C ARG A 114 1.25 21.53 -11.01
N LYS A 115 1.20 22.43 -10.03
CA LYS A 115 2.20 23.51 -9.85
C LYS A 115 3.62 22.94 -9.75
N LEU A 116 3.80 21.84 -9.01
CA LEU A 116 5.11 21.19 -8.89
C LEU A 116 5.58 20.56 -10.21
N ALA A 117 4.69 19.87 -10.92
CA ALA A 117 5.01 19.23 -12.19
C ALA A 117 5.35 20.26 -13.29
N ASP A 118 4.61 21.36 -13.35
CA ASP A 118 4.86 22.47 -14.27
C ASP A 118 6.18 23.18 -13.95
N LEU A 119 6.45 23.45 -12.66
CA LEU A 119 7.72 24.02 -12.23
C LEU A 119 8.91 23.16 -12.65
N ARG A 120 8.79 21.82 -12.54
CA ARG A 120 9.83 20.89 -12.98
C ARG A 120 10.01 20.90 -14.50
N LYS A 121 8.91 20.99 -15.25
CA LYS A 121 8.93 21.11 -16.72
C LYS A 121 9.66 22.39 -17.16
N ILE A 122 9.35 23.53 -16.54
CA ILE A 122 10.03 24.81 -16.77
C ILE A 122 11.54 24.70 -16.49
N ARG A 123 11.93 23.92 -15.47
CA ARG A 123 13.33 23.64 -15.13
C ARG A 123 14.00 22.58 -16.04
N GLY A 124 13.38 22.20 -17.15
CA GLY A 124 13.93 21.25 -18.10
C GLY A 124 13.97 19.79 -17.62
N ARG A 125 13.19 19.44 -16.58
CA ARG A 125 13.05 18.05 -16.15
C ARG A 125 12.09 17.34 -17.10
N SER A 126 12.63 16.33 -17.80
CA SER A 126 11.88 15.50 -18.76
C SER A 126 10.98 14.47 -18.07
N MET A 127 10.26 13.68 -18.86
CA MET A 127 9.45 12.50 -18.53
C MET A 127 9.18 12.32 -17.03
N GLN A 128 8.16 13.04 -16.57
CA GLN A 128 7.70 12.99 -15.19
C GLN A 128 6.64 11.91 -15.04
N ARG A 129 6.67 11.19 -13.92
CA ARG A 129 5.67 10.21 -13.53
C ARG A 129 4.98 10.65 -12.24
N ILE A 130 3.69 10.38 -12.16
CA ILE A 130 2.89 10.56 -10.97
C ILE A 130 2.69 9.19 -10.32
N THR A 131 3.10 9.04 -9.07
CA THR A 131 2.69 7.92 -8.22
C THR A 131 1.54 8.37 -7.34
N VAL A 132 0.52 7.53 -7.23
CA VAL A 132 -0.61 7.74 -6.32
C VAL A 132 -0.62 6.63 -5.27
N ILE A 133 -0.81 7.00 -4.01
CA ILE A 133 -0.89 6.05 -2.89
C ILE A 133 -2.18 6.22 -2.10
N ASP A 134 -2.62 5.13 -1.47
CA ASP A 134 -3.69 5.12 -0.48
C ASP A 134 -3.12 5.25 0.93
N PRO A 135 -3.27 6.42 1.60
CA PRO A 135 -2.75 6.60 2.94
C PRO A 135 -3.42 5.67 3.96
N GLU A 136 -4.63 5.17 3.70
CA GLU A 136 -5.30 4.25 4.63
C GLU A 136 -4.55 2.92 4.76
N VAL A 137 -4.03 2.38 3.65
CA VAL A 137 -3.26 1.12 3.66
C VAL A 137 -2.04 1.26 4.57
N ARG A 138 -1.35 2.40 4.45
CA ARG A 138 -0.18 2.74 5.23
C ARG A 138 -0.48 2.82 6.73
N LEU A 139 -1.56 3.51 7.10
CA LEU A 139 -1.99 3.66 8.48
C LEU A 139 -2.41 2.32 9.10
N ARG A 140 -3.13 1.47 8.35
CA ARG A 140 -3.49 0.10 8.79
C ARG A 140 -2.26 -0.77 9.07
N ALA A 141 -1.18 -0.56 8.33
CA ALA A 141 0.11 -1.23 8.53
C ALA A 141 0.95 -0.62 9.67
N GLY A 142 0.47 0.44 10.34
CA GLY A 142 1.14 1.08 11.46
C GLY A 142 2.27 2.02 11.04
N TRP A 143 2.24 2.54 9.82
CA TRP A 143 3.21 3.51 9.32
C TRP A 143 2.62 4.93 9.32
N PRO A 144 3.35 5.94 9.80
CA PRO A 144 2.84 7.30 9.89
C PRO A 144 2.83 8.01 8.53
N VAL A 145 1.90 8.95 8.41
CA VAL A 145 1.83 10.01 7.39
C VAL A 145 1.81 11.33 8.14
N LEU A 146 2.70 12.26 7.81
CA LEU A 146 2.80 13.54 8.51
C LEU A 146 2.41 14.69 7.59
N SER A 147 1.64 15.65 8.11
CA SER A 147 1.41 16.94 7.45
C SER A 147 2.60 17.86 7.72
N VAL A 148 3.26 18.34 6.67
CA VAL A 148 4.44 19.19 6.78
C VAL A 148 4.11 20.53 7.44
N GLY A 149 3.01 21.18 7.04
CA GLY A 149 2.57 22.45 7.64
C GLY A 149 2.33 22.32 9.15
N GLU A 150 1.72 21.22 9.58
CA GLU A 150 1.50 20.91 11.00
C GLU A 150 2.81 20.60 11.75
N GLU A 151 3.74 19.87 11.14
CA GLU A 151 5.06 19.63 11.73
C GLU A 151 5.85 20.93 11.88
N MET A 152 5.83 21.80 10.86
CA MET A 152 6.49 23.10 10.94
C MET A 152 5.94 23.96 12.09
N ARG A 153 4.60 24.06 12.22
CA ARG A 153 3.96 24.81 13.31
C ARG A 153 4.36 24.29 14.67
N HIS A 154 4.40 22.98 14.84
CA HIS A 154 4.75 22.36 16.10
C HIS A 154 6.20 22.59 16.51
N TYR A 155 7.15 22.41 15.59
CA TYR A 155 8.57 22.63 15.90
C TYR A 155 8.99 24.10 15.88
N GLY A 156 8.05 25.03 15.72
CA GLY A 156 8.32 26.47 15.68
C GLY A 156 9.05 26.93 14.41
N ILE A 157 8.97 26.15 13.32
CA ILE A 157 9.53 26.54 12.02
C ILE A 157 8.58 27.55 11.38
N THR A 158 8.91 28.83 11.49
CA THR A 158 8.04 29.93 11.03
C THR A 158 8.04 30.12 9.52
N GLN A 159 9.10 29.68 8.83
CA GLN A 159 9.24 29.69 7.38
C GLN A 159 10.29 28.66 6.93
N ASP A 160 10.13 28.12 5.72
CA ASP A 160 11.17 27.29 5.10
C ASP A 160 12.33 28.14 4.55
N VAL A 161 13.35 27.49 3.98
CA VAL A 161 14.54 28.16 3.42
C VAL A 161 14.21 29.07 2.22
N TYR A 162 13.02 28.94 1.62
CA TYR A 162 12.51 29.74 0.53
C TYR A 162 11.50 30.80 0.99
N ARG A 163 11.37 30.99 2.31
CA ARG A 163 10.47 31.95 2.98
C ARG A 163 8.99 31.61 2.83
N TYR A 164 8.65 30.35 2.56
CA TYR A 164 7.27 29.89 2.59
C TYR A 164 6.83 29.61 4.04
N PRO A 165 5.74 30.22 4.52
CA PRO A 165 5.20 29.94 5.85
C PRO A 165 4.53 28.55 5.88
N PRO A 166 4.31 27.96 7.08
CA PRO A 166 3.72 26.62 7.24
C PRO A 166 2.44 26.37 6.43
N ARG A 167 1.57 27.38 6.29
CA ARG A 167 0.31 27.28 5.53
C ARG A 167 0.50 26.93 4.05
N GLU A 168 1.65 27.27 3.45
CA GLU A 168 1.97 26.88 2.06
C GLU A 168 2.30 25.39 1.95
N HIS A 169 2.45 24.69 3.09
CA HIS A 169 2.74 23.27 3.19
C HIS A 169 1.57 22.46 3.77
N ASP A 170 0.37 23.03 3.90
CA ASP A 170 -0.78 22.32 4.47
C ASP A 170 -1.24 21.14 3.58
N ASP A 171 -1.00 21.24 2.26
CA ASP A 171 -1.22 20.14 1.30
C ASP A 171 0.00 19.24 1.10
N HIS A 172 1.13 19.53 1.76
CA HIS A 172 2.38 18.78 1.64
C HIS A 172 2.44 17.73 2.74
N TYR A 173 2.43 16.46 2.34
CA TYR A 173 2.53 15.32 3.25
C TYR A 173 3.85 14.60 3.06
N VAL A 174 4.34 13.95 4.11
CA VAL A 174 5.54 13.10 4.05
C VAL A 174 5.26 11.71 4.60
N CYS A 175 5.71 10.70 3.84
CA CYS A 175 5.79 9.32 4.28
C CYS A 175 7.21 9.01 4.77
N LEU A 176 7.34 8.37 5.94
CA LEU A 176 8.63 8.02 6.52
C LEU A 176 9.21 6.71 5.96
N TRP A 177 10.51 6.73 5.69
CA TRP A 177 11.45 5.66 5.31
C TRP A 177 11.14 4.87 4.04
N ARG A 178 9.91 4.41 3.87
CA ARG A 178 9.47 3.61 2.72
C ARG A 178 7.96 3.76 2.48
N VAL A 179 7.55 3.50 1.25
CA VAL A 179 6.16 3.29 0.82
C VAL A 179 6.13 1.91 0.17
N GLU A 180 5.26 1.04 0.67
CA GLU A 180 5.11 -0.30 0.16
C GLU A 180 4.35 -0.33 -1.17
N LYS A 181 4.64 -1.33 -2.02
CA LYS A 181 3.90 -1.52 -3.27
C LYS A 181 2.40 -1.72 -3.03
N GLU A 182 2.02 -2.30 -1.89
CA GLU A 182 0.61 -2.49 -1.50
C GLU A 182 -0.10 -1.18 -1.16
N GLU A 183 0.63 -0.09 -0.92
CA GLU A 183 0.08 1.27 -0.73
C GLU A 183 -0.17 1.96 -2.07
N ILE A 184 0.46 1.50 -3.16
CA ILE A 184 0.45 2.18 -4.46
C ILE A 184 -0.82 1.82 -5.24
N VAL A 185 -1.56 2.87 -5.61
CA VAL A 185 -2.76 2.79 -6.45
C VAL A 185 -2.35 2.65 -7.93
N GLY A 186 -1.31 3.36 -8.35
CA GLY A 186 -0.80 3.26 -9.70
C GLY A 186 0.25 4.32 -10.04
N HIS A 187 0.67 4.30 -11.30
CA HIS A 187 1.60 5.25 -11.88
C HIS A 187 1.09 5.77 -13.23
N TRP A 188 1.24 7.07 -13.48
CA TRP A 188 0.85 7.72 -14.73
C TRP A 188 1.98 8.60 -15.26
N LEU A 189 2.11 8.71 -16.58
CA LEU A 189 2.97 9.72 -17.19
C LEU A 189 2.29 11.08 -17.07
N TRP A 190 3.03 12.10 -16.61
CA TRP A 190 2.48 13.44 -16.47
C TRP A 190 2.08 14.05 -17.81
N ASP A 191 2.87 13.84 -18.86
CA ASP A 191 2.56 14.40 -20.18
C ASP A 191 1.28 13.80 -20.79
N ASP A 192 0.90 12.58 -20.43
CA ASP A 192 -0.38 11.98 -20.83
C ASP A 192 -1.51 12.45 -19.92
N LEU A 193 -1.29 12.39 -18.60
CA LEU A 193 -2.28 12.75 -17.59
C LEU A 193 -2.72 14.21 -17.73
N SER A 194 -1.78 15.11 -17.99
CA SER A 194 -2.02 16.56 -18.08
C SER A 194 -2.77 17.01 -19.33
N GLN A 195 -2.96 16.14 -20.34
CA GLN A 195 -3.79 16.43 -21.51
C GLN A 195 -5.27 16.55 -21.15
N ASN A 196 -5.69 15.88 -20.07
CA ASN A 196 -7.03 16.00 -19.54
C ASN A 196 -7.04 17.08 -18.44
N PRO A 197 -7.74 18.21 -18.62
CA PRO A 197 -7.75 19.27 -17.60
C PRO A 197 -8.36 18.81 -16.26
N ASP A 198 -9.24 17.80 -16.27
CA ASP A 198 -9.92 17.23 -15.10
C ASP A 198 -9.40 15.83 -14.75
N TRP A 199 -8.11 15.56 -15.02
CA TRP A 199 -7.47 14.26 -14.81
C TRP A 199 -7.62 13.72 -13.39
N TYR A 200 -7.68 14.60 -12.39
CA TYR A 200 -7.81 14.18 -11.00
C TYR A 200 -9.15 13.50 -10.75
N ASN A 201 -10.25 14.12 -11.17
CA ASN A 201 -11.59 13.59 -10.95
C ASN A 201 -11.97 12.47 -11.92
N THR A 202 -11.40 12.46 -13.12
CA THR A 202 -11.77 11.50 -14.19
C THR A 202 -10.84 10.30 -14.29
N VAL A 203 -9.59 10.39 -13.81
CA VAL A 203 -8.61 9.29 -13.87
C VAL A 203 -8.18 8.84 -12.48
N ILE A 204 -7.68 9.76 -11.65
CA ILE A 204 -7.08 9.39 -10.36
C ILE A 204 -8.11 8.96 -9.32
N LEU A 205 -9.15 9.75 -9.08
CA LEU A 205 -10.19 9.40 -8.10
C LEU A 205 -10.92 8.08 -8.46
N PRO A 206 -11.27 7.81 -9.73
CA PRO A 206 -11.83 6.51 -10.11
C PRO A 206 -10.89 5.35 -9.84
N ALA A 207 -9.61 5.46 -10.22
CA ALA A 207 -8.60 4.44 -9.96
C ALA A 207 -8.41 4.20 -8.45
N PHE A 208 -8.37 5.27 -7.66
CA PHE A 208 -8.29 5.21 -6.20
C PHE A 208 -9.48 4.49 -5.57
N ARG A 209 -10.71 4.82 -6.00
CA ARG A 209 -11.93 4.17 -5.53
C ARG A 209 -11.97 2.69 -5.93
N GLN A 210 -11.52 2.36 -7.13
CA GLN A 210 -11.42 0.98 -7.61
C GLN A 210 -10.44 0.17 -6.78
N PHE A 211 -9.23 0.69 -6.58
CA PHE A 211 -8.20 0.09 -5.74
C PHE A 211 -8.73 -0.27 -4.34
N ARG A 212 -9.45 0.66 -3.70
CA ARG A 212 -10.10 0.41 -2.40
C ARG A 212 -11.17 -0.68 -2.44
N ARG A 213 -12.01 -0.71 -3.50
CA ARG A 213 -13.03 -1.75 -3.66
C ARG A 213 -12.38 -3.14 -3.80
N GLU A 214 -11.40 -3.26 -4.67
CA GLU A 214 -10.67 -4.51 -4.92
C GLU A 214 -9.94 -5.00 -3.67
N ARG A 215 -9.32 -4.08 -2.90
CA ARG A 215 -8.73 -4.41 -1.61
C ARG A 215 -9.75 -4.97 -0.63
N ARG A 216 -10.89 -4.32 -0.46
CA ARG A 216 -11.96 -4.82 0.43
C ARG A 216 -12.45 -6.20 0.01
N GLN A 217 -12.61 -6.43 -1.29
CA GLN A 217 -13.01 -7.74 -1.83
C GLN A 217 -11.97 -8.82 -1.52
N ARG A 218 -10.68 -8.54 -1.75
CA ARG A 218 -9.59 -9.48 -1.41
C ARG A 218 -9.55 -9.80 0.09
N GLU A 219 -9.69 -8.77 0.94
CA GLU A 219 -9.71 -8.95 2.40
C GLU A 219 -10.91 -9.81 2.85
N GLN A 220 -12.09 -9.63 2.24
CA GLN A 220 -13.27 -10.46 2.53
C GLN A 220 -13.08 -11.91 2.07
N GLN A 221 -12.52 -12.12 0.88
CA GLN A 221 -12.23 -13.46 0.35
C GLN A 221 -11.22 -14.21 1.23
N GLU A 222 -10.16 -13.51 1.67
CA GLU A 222 -9.16 -14.10 2.57
C GLU A 222 -9.76 -14.45 3.93
N GLN A 223 -10.60 -13.59 4.51
CA GLN A 223 -11.31 -13.89 5.76
C GLN A 223 -12.23 -15.09 5.63
N GLN A 224 -12.97 -15.20 4.53
CA GLN A 224 -13.81 -16.36 4.25
C GLN A 224 -12.98 -17.64 4.13
N ARG A 225 -11.83 -17.59 3.46
CA ARG A 225 -10.92 -18.74 3.33
C ARG A 225 -10.40 -19.19 4.68
N VAL A 226 -9.89 -18.26 5.50
CA VAL A 226 -9.36 -18.56 6.84
C VAL A 226 -10.44 -19.14 7.75
N GLU A 227 -11.66 -18.62 7.69
CA GLU A 227 -12.79 -19.16 8.47
C GLU A 227 -13.19 -20.57 8.00
N GLN A 228 -13.22 -20.82 6.69
CA GLN A 228 -13.47 -22.16 6.16
C GLN A 228 -12.39 -23.17 6.58
N GLU A 229 -11.12 -22.79 6.53
CA GLU A 229 -10.00 -23.61 7.00
C GLU A 229 -10.12 -23.90 8.50
N ARG A 230 -10.48 -22.90 9.31
CA ARG A 230 -10.71 -23.07 10.75
C ARG A 230 -11.87 -24.02 11.04
N GLN A 231 -12.97 -23.91 10.29
CA GLN A 231 -14.11 -24.81 10.44
C GLN A 231 -13.76 -26.25 10.05
N ARG A 232 -13.01 -26.45 8.97
CA ARG A 232 -12.52 -27.77 8.57
C ARG A 232 -11.63 -28.39 9.64
N ALA A 233 -10.66 -27.65 10.16
CA ALA A 233 -9.77 -28.12 11.23
C ALA A 233 -10.54 -28.48 12.51
N LEU A 234 -11.61 -27.74 12.85
CA LEU A 234 -12.46 -28.06 13.99
C LEU A 234 -13.24 -29.36 13.78
N VAL A 235 -13.73 -29.62 12.57
CA VAL A 235 -14.42 -30.86 12.22
C VAL A 235 -13.46 -32.04 12.29
N GLU A 236 -12.26 -31.91 11.73
CA GLU A 236 -11.21 -32.95 11.78
C GLU A 236 -10.83 -33.30 13.22
N SER A 237 -10.54 -32.29 14.06
CA SER A 237 -10.25 -32.51 15.48
C SER A 237 -11.37 -33.22 16.23
N ARG A 238 -12.64 -32.92 15.93
CA ARG A 238 -13.79 -33.61 16.56
C ARG A 238 -13.91 -35.06 16.10
N LEU A 239 -13.58 -35.36 14.84
CA LEU A 239 -13.58 -36.73 14.34
C LEU A 239 -12.50 -37.57 15.03
N ASP A 240 -11.31 -36.99 15.25
CA ASP A 240 -10.23 -37.65 15.98
C ASP A 240 -10.63 -37.97 17.44
N ASP A 241 -11.29 -37.03 18.13
CA ASP A 241 -11.80 -37.26 19.49
C ASP A 241 -12.85 -38.38 19.53
N ILE A 242 -13.76 -38.43 18.55
CA ILE A 242 -14.79 -39.48 18.45
C ILE A 242 -14.14 -40.84 18.20
N LEU A 243 -13.21 -40.93 17.24
CA LEU A 243 -12.49 -42.17 16.93
C LEU A 243 -11.64 -42.63 18.11
N GLY A 244 -10.98 -41.71 18.82
CA GLY A 244 -10.26 -42.00 20.06
C GLY A 244 -11.18 -42.54 21.16
N ALA A 245 -12.35 -41.94 21.36
CA ALA A 245 -13.35 -42.42 22.32
C ALA A 245 -13.91 -43.80 21.94
N MET A 246 -14.17 -44.05 20.65
CA MET A 246 -14.62 -45.36 20.17
C MET A 246 -13.56 -46.45 20.37
N GLY A 247 -12.29 -46.12 20.14
CA GLY A 247 -11.16 -47.02 20.43
C GLY A 247 -11.04 -47.32 21.93
N ALA A 248 -11.19 -46.31 22.80
CA ALA A 248 -11.12 -46.48 24.25
C ALA A 248 -12.28 -47.31 24.83
N LEU A 249 -13.44 -47.30 24.16
CA LEU A 249 -14.61 -48.11 24.54
C LEU A 249 -14.57 -49.55 23.97
N GLY A 250 -13.52 -49.93 23.24
CA GLY A 250 -13.40 -51.28 22.66
C GLY A 250 -14.44 -51.59 21.58
N LEU A 251 -15.03 -50.57 20.95
CA LEU A 251 -16.08 -50.71 19.94
C LEU A 251 -15.56 -50.93 18.51
N SER A 252 -14.24 -51.05 18.33
CA SER A 252 -13.61 -51.21 17.00
C SER A 252 -13.95 -52.53 16.30
N ASP A 253 -14.43 -53.55 17.03
CA ASP A 253 -14.74 -54.87 16.47
C ASP A 253 -16.19 -55.06 15.99
N ALA A 254 -17.06 -54.04 16.12
CA ALA A 254 -18.47 -54.16 15.74
C ALA A 254 -18.80 -53.73 14.29
N VAL A 255 -17.81 -53.25 13.52
CA VAL A 255 -17.99 -52.88 12.10
C VAL A 255 -17.23 -53.84 11.17
N ALA A 256 -17.29 -55.14 11.47
CA ALA A 256 -17.11 -56.16 10.45
C ALA A 256 -18.45 -56.36 9.74
N GLY A 257 -18.74 -55.50 8.75
CA GLY A 257 -19.85 -55.72 7.82
C GLY A 257 -19.65 -57.04 7.05
N PRO A 258 -20.74 -57.71 6.64
CA PRO A 258 -20.67 -59.06 6.08
C PRO A 258 -19.84 -59.10 4.79
N SER A 259 -18.96 -60.10 4.76
CA SER A 259 -18.12 -60.55 3.64
C SER A 259 -18.84 -60.47 2.29
N SER A 260 -18.37 -59.57 1.43
CA SER A 260 -18.61 -59.60 -0.02
C SER A 260 -17.90 -60.82 -0.61
N LYS A 261 -18.60 -61.93 -0.67
CA LYS A 261 -18.39 -62.99 -1.64
C LYS A 261 -19.70 -63.17 -2.39
N ASP A 262 -19.57 -63.44 -3.68
CA ASP A 262 -20.62 -63.67 -4.68
C ASP A 262 -21.12 -62.39 -5.37
N LEU A 263 -20.51 -62.11 -6.53
CA LEU A 263 -21.21 -62.09 -7.82
C LEU A 263 -20.20 -61.84 -8.94
N ALA A 264 -19.66 -62.95 -9.47
CA ALA A 264 -19.07 -62.99 -10.79
C ALA A 264 -20.18 -63.30 -11.81
N GLY A 265 -20.26 -62.52 -12.89
CA GLY A 265 -20.79 -62.99 -14.18
C GLY A 265 -21.79 -62.08 -14.90
N GLN A 266 -21.51 -61.90 -16.21
CA GLN A 266 -22.30 -61.31 -17.31
C GLN A 266 -22.08 -59.80 -17.52
N SER A 267 -21.27 -59.33 -18.49
CA SER A 267 -21.27 -59.51 -19.97
C SER A 267 -22.50 -58.93 -20.68
N THR A 268 -22.33 -57.73 -21.27
CA THR A 268 -22.76 -57.31 -22.63
C THR A 268 -22.29 -55.86 -22.89
N GLN A 269 -21.46 -55.65 -23.92
CA GLN A 269 -21.75 -54.92 -25.18
C GLN A 269 -21.97 -53.40 -25.00
N GLU A 270 -21.02 -52.60 -25.49
CA GLU A 270 -21.08 -51.88 -26.79
C GLU A 270 -22.08 -50.73 -26.73
N ASP A 271 -21.57 -49.49 -26.73
CA ASP A 271 -21.89 -48.55 -27.80
C ASP A 271 -20.92 -47.35 -27.76
N GLU A 272 -20.09 -47.32 -28.80
CA GLU A 272 -19.46 -46.12 -29.31
C GLU A 272 -20.54 -45.14 -29.75
N GLN A 273 -20.43 -43.88 -29.35
CA GLN A 273 -20.94 -42.80 -30.19
C GLN A 273 -20.13 -41.53 -29.95
N SER A 274 -19.20 -41.36 -30.89
CA SER A 274 -18.67 -40.11 -31.38
C SER A 274 -19.74 -39.02 -31.50
N ASN A 275 -19.41 -37.80 -31.06
CA ASN A 275 -19.91 -36.61 -31.75
C ASN A 275 -18.72 -35.74 -32.13
N ASP A 276 -18.28 -36.03 -33.35
CA ASP A 276 -17.54 -35.19 -34.27
C ASP A 276 -18.51 -34.24 -34.98
N SER A 277 -18.14 -32.95 -35.03
CA SER A 277 -18.48 -31.93 -36.04
C SER A 277 -18.07 -30.58 -35.43
N GLY A 278 -17.07 -29.84 -35.89
CA GLY A 278 -16.41 -29.82 -37.19
C GLY A 278 -17.05 -28.76 -38.10
N ILE A 279 -16.21 -27.82 -38.54
CA ILE A 279 -16.37 -26.90 -39.71
C ILE A 279 -17.24 -25.67 -39.41
N GLY A 280 -16.89 -24.43 -39.75
CA GLY A 280 -15.84 -23.74 -40.53
C GLY A 280 -16.09 -22.23 -40.27
N SER A 281 -15.37 -21.23 -40.75
CA SER A 281 -14.48 -21.08 -41.88
C SER A 281 -13.75 -19.73 -41.72
N ASP A 282 -12.62 -19.63 -42.40
CA ASP A 282 -11.85 -18.41 -42.64
C ASP A 282 -12.70 -17.25 -43.16
N ASP A 283 -12.23 -16.02 -42.91
CA ASP A 283 -12.16 -15.00 -43.96
C ASP A 283 -11.13 -13.93 -43.57
N GLU A 284 -10.07 -13.89 -44.37
CA GLU A 284 -9.18 -12.74 -44.56
C GLU A 284 -9.98 -11.56 -45.11
N GLN A 285 -9.65 -10.34 -44.67
CA GLN A 285 -9.66 -9.21 -45.60
C GLN A 285 -8.68 -8.12 -45.19
N GLU A 286 -7.68 -7.97 -46.06
CA GLU A 286 -6.85 -6.79 -46.24
C GLU A 286 -7.71 -5.53 -46.45
N GLY A 287 -7.19 -4.39 -46.01
CA GLY A 287 -7.88 -3.10 -46.17
C GLY A 287 -6.98 -1.90 -45.89
N THR A 288 -5.91 -1.78 -46.66
CA THR A 288 -5.16 -0.53 -46.85
C THR A 288 -6.10 0.60 -47.28
N ILE A 289 -6.16 1.71 -46.56
CA ILE A 289 -6.50 3.03 -47.13
C ILE A 289 -5.42 4.05 -46.79
N VAL A 290 -4.97 4.64 -47.90
CA VAL A 290 -4.00 5.70 -48.14
C VAL A 290 -4.63 7.07 -47.86
N ARG A 291 -3.89 7.95 -47.16
CA ARG A 291 -3.64 9.39 -47.47
C ARG A 291 -4.85 10.31 -47.75
N ALA A 292 -4.92 11.44 -47.01
CA ALA A 292 -4.63 12.79 -47.53
C ALA A 292 -5.31 13.93 -46.73
N MET A 293 -4.52 14.98 -46.51
CA MET A 293 -4.90 16.42 -46.53
C MET A 293 -5.96 16.93 -45.53
N LEU A 294 -5.50 17.57 -44.45
CA LEU A 294 -5.31 19.03 -44.34
C LEU A 294 -4.53 19.38 -43.06
#